data_AF-A0A453J9V0-F1
#
_entry.id   AF-A0A453J9V0-F1
#
_cell.length_a   1.000
_cell.length_b   1.000
_cell.length_c   1.000
_cell.angle_alpha   90.00
_cell.angle_beta   90.00
_cell.angle_gamma   90.00
#
_symmetry.space_group_name_H-M   'P 1'
#
loop_
_entity.id
_entity.type
_entity.pdbx_description
1 polymer ?
#
loop_
_entity_poly.entity_id
_entity_poly.type
_entity_poly.pdbx_seq_one_letter_code
_entity_poly.pdbx_strand_id
1 'polypeptide(L)'
;MGKPQPTLLGVAAPPVVLAVLLLSCSLHGARAEEESASLDTGVVRGEAGLLNSSAVSIGQSGVARATWYGAPNGAGPYDNGGACGFKNVNRYPFMAMTSCGNQPLFKDGKGCGACYKIKCTKHKACSGRQETVVITDMNYYPVAPYHFDLSGTAFGKLAKPGRNDELRHAGIIDIQFTRVPCEFPGLKVGFHVEEGSNAVYMAILVEYENGDGDVVQVDLMESGRGRRGGGGGRWTRMRESWGSIWRLDSNHRLQAPFSLRIRNESGKTLVARNVIPKNWRPNTFYRSIVQYS
;
A
#
# COMPACT_ATOMS: atom_id res chain seq x y z
N MET A 1 70.00 11.91 -32.35
CA MET A 1 69.58 13.33 -32.32
C MET A 1 68.58 13.55 -33.45
N GLY A 2 67.44 14.16 -33.16
CA GLY A 2 66.43 14.54 -34.15
C GLY A 2 65.43 13.44 -34.57
N LYS A 3 64.27 13.37 -33.91
CA LYS A 3 63.02 12.92 -34.55
C LYS A 3 62.03 14.10 -34.50
N PRO A 4 61.29 14.38 -35.59
CA PRO A 4 60.43 15.54 -35.70
C PRO A 4 59.06 15.30 -35.03
N GLN A 5 58.43 16.39 -34.59
CA GLN A 5 57.05 16.44 -34.08
C GLN A 5 56.03 15.98 -35.13
N PRO A 6 54.90 15.39 -34.70
CA PRO A 6 53.66 15.45 -35.46
C PRO A 6 52.70 16.49 -34.88
N THR A 7 52.24 17.35 -35.78
CA THR A 7 51.14 18.31 -35.68
C THR A 7 49.77 17.62 -35.51
N LEU A 8 48.89 18.33 -34.81
CA LEU A 8 47.48 18.06 -34.58
C LEU A 8 46.70 17.78 -35.89
N LEU A 9 45.90 16.72 -35.91
CA LEU A 9 44.75 16.58 -36.80
C LEU A 9 43.58 16.07 -35.96
N GLY A 10 42.58 16.95 -35.80
CA GLY A 10 41.32 16.64 -35.16
C GLY A 10 40.47 15.72 -36.02
N VAL A 11 39.83 14.75 -35.39
CA VAL A 11 38.77 13.94 -35.99
C VAL A 11 37.50 14.20 -35.19
N ALA A 12 36.50 14.78 -35.85
CA ALA A 12 35.18 15.02 -35.34
C ALA A 12 34.41 13.70 -35.18
N ALA A 13 33.70 13.54 -34.06
CA ALA A 13 32.78 12.43 -33.83
C ALA A 13 31.44 12.66 -34.56
N PRO A 14 30.77 11.61 -35.07
CA PRO A 14 29.47 11.72 -35.72
C PRO A 14 28.32 11.83 -34.69
N PRO A 15 27.17 12.43 -35.07
CA PRO A 15 26.05 12.62 -34.15
C PRO A 15 25.23 11.34 -33.96
N VAL A 16 24.89 11.04 -32.72
CA VAL A 16 23.92 10.00 -32.33
C VAL A 16 22.51 10.55 -32.55
N VAL A 17 21.76 9.92 -33.45
CA VAL A 17 20.35 10.25 -33.71
C VAL A 17 19.47 9.64 -32.63
N LEU A 18 18.83 10.50 -31.83
CA LEU A 18 17.81 10.12 -30.85
C LEU A 18 16.43 10.18 -31.54
N ALA A 19 15.81 9.02 -31.76
CA ALA A 19 14.46 8.95 -32.30
C ALA A 19 13.43 9.25 -31.20
N VAL A 20 12.76 10.41 -31.29
CA VAL A 20 11.59 10.76 -30.48
C VAL A 20 10.34 10.46 -31.30
N LEU A 21 9.54 9.48 -30.88
CA LEU A 21 8.22 9.22 -31.45
C LEU A 21 7.21 10.20 -30.85
N LEU A 22 6.90 11.26 -31.60
CA LEU A 22 5.75 12.14 -31.37
C LEU A 22 4.55 11.57 -32.15
N LEU A 23 3.53 11.06 -31.44
CA LEU A 23 2.21 10.84 -32.03
C LEU A 23 1.40 12.13 -31.88
N SER A 24 1.28 12.88 -32.97
CA SER A 24 0.38 14.03 -33.12
C SER A 24 -1.03 13.55 -33.49
N CYS A 25 -2.03 13.84 -32.65
CA CYS A 25 -3.43 13.72 -33.03
C CYS A 25 -3.90 15.10 -33.55
N SER A 26 -4.09 15.21 -34.86
CA SER A 26 -4.55 16.43 -35.52
C SER A 26 -6.00 16.74 -35.16
N LEU A 27 -6.26 17.91 -34.59
CA LEU A 27 -7.60 18.52 -34.60
C LEU A 27 -7.86 19.10 -35.99
N HIS A 28 -8.95 18.69 -36.63
CA HIS A 28 -9.65 19.50 -37.61
C HIS A 28 -11.04 19.81 -37.05
N GLY A 29 -11.30 21.09 -36.82
CA GLY A 29 -12.61 21.59 -36.45
C GLY A 29 -13.52 21.68 -37.66
N ALA A 30 -14.77 21.30 -37.48
CA ALA A 30 -15.89 21.78 -38.27
C ALA A 30 -17.02 22.16 -37.29
N ARG A 31 -17.44 23.43 -37.37
CA ARG A 31 -18.64 23.98 -36.73
C ARG A 31 -19.87 23.40 -37.45
N ALA A 32 -20.86 22.94 -36.68
CA ALA A 32 -22.24 22.81 -37.16
C ALA A 32 -23.20 23.03 -35.98
N GLU A 33 -24.30 23.72 -36.26
CA GLU A 33 -25.26 24.32 -35.34
C GLU A 33 -26.10 23.32 -34.55
N GLU A 34 -26.62 23.81 -33.43
CA GLU A 34 -27.52 23.14 -32.50
C GLU A 34 -28.95 23.19 -33.07
N GLU A 35 -29.54 22.03 -33.39
CA GLU A 35 -30.98 21.90 -33.60
C GLU A 35 -31.49 20.67 -32.85
N SER A 36 -32.44 20.91 -31.94
CA SER A 36 -33.05 19.93 -31.06
C SER A 36 -34.01 19.00 -31.82
N ALA A 37 -33.81 17.69 -31.72
CA ALA A 37 -34.88 16.71 -31.91
C ALA A 37 -34.62 15.44 -31.09
N SER A 38 -35.54 15.16 -30.17
CA SER A 38 -35.59 13.98 -29.32
C SER A 38 -35.76 12.69 -30.13
N LEU A 39 -34.89 11.70 -29.93
CA LEU A 39 -35.24 10.31 -30.22
C LEU A 39 -34.62 9.39 -29.17
N ASP A 40 -35.48 8.90 -28.28
CA ASP A 40 -35.17 8.00 -27.18
C ASP A 40 -34.90 6.59 -27.74
N THR A 41 -33.63 6.18 -27.77
CA THR A 41 -33.25 4.77 -27.84
C THR A 41 -32.07 4.54 -26.89
N GLY A 42 -32.41 3.97 -25.72
CA GLY A 42 -31.47 3.67 -24.65
C GLY A 42 -30.37 2.71 -25.11
N VAL A 43 -29.13 3.19 -25.06
CA VAL A 43 -27.93 2.36 -25.03
C VAL A 43 -27.19 2.71 -23.74
N VAL A 44 -27.43 1.91 -22.70
CA VAL A 44 -26.67 1.94 -21.45
C VAL A 44 -25.26 1.45 -21.76
N ARG A 45 -24.26 2.34 -21.65
CA ARG A 45 -22.85 1.95 -21.56
C ARG A 45 -22.70 1.07 -20.32
N GLY A 46 -22.35 -0.20 -20.52
CA GLY A 46 -22.17 -1.17 -19.44
C GLY A 46 -21.07 -0.74 -18.47
N GLU A 47 -21.48 -0.40 -17.25
CA GLU A 47 -20.59 -0.36 -16.09
C GLU A 47 -20.09 -1.78 -15.81
N ALA A 48 -18.79 -1.94 -15.57
CA ALA A 48 -18.29 -3.17 -14.96
C ALA A 48 -19.01 -3.33 -13.62
N GLY A 49 -19.79 -4.40 -13.47
CA GLY A 49 -20.69 -4.59 -12.32
C GLY A 49 -19.95 -4.42 -11.00
N LEU A 50 -20.17 -3.28 -10.34
CA LEU A 50 -19.68 -3.02 -8.99
C LEU A 50 -20.44 -3.97 -8.06
N LEU A 51 -19.76 -4.99 -7.55
CA LEU A 51 -20.31 -5.83 -6.49
C LEU A 51 -20.49 -4.94 -5.26
N ASN A 52 -21.72 -4.54 -4.99
CA ASN A 52 -22.06 -3.58 -3.94
C ASN A 52 -21.70 -4.16 -2.56
N SER A 53 -20.58 -3.72 -1.99
CA SER A 53 -20.13 -4.10 -0.66
C SER A 53 -19.48 -2.95 0.05
N SER A 54 -19.94 -2.69 1.26
CA SER A 54 -19.40 -1.65 2.13
C SER A 54 -18.02 -2.03 2.65
N ALA A 55 -17.18 -1.01 2.89
CA ALA A 55 -15.90 -1.16 3.56
C ALA A 55 -16.03 -1.98 4.87
N VAL A 56 -15.12 -2.92 5.08
CA VAL A 56 -15.21 -3.82 6.24
C VAL A 56 -14.70 -3.13 7.51
N SER A 57 -15.51 -3.09 8.56
CA SER A 57 -15.14 -2.52 9.86
C SER A 57 -14.64 -3.57 10.86
N ILE A 58 -13.94 -3.13 11.92
CA ILE A 58 -13.44 -4.03 12.98
C ILE A 58 -14.59 -4.87 13.58
N GLY A 59 -14.36 -6.17 13.78
CA GLY A 59 -15.36 -7.12 14.28
C GLY A 59 -16.38 -7.64 13.26
N GLN A 60 -16.49 -7.01 12.07
CA GLN A 60 -17.38 -7.48 11.02
C GLN A 60 -16.95 -8.86 10.52
N SER A 61 -17.94 -9.74 10.37
CA SER A 61 -17.77 -11.07 9.80
C SER A 61 -18.57 -11.23 8.52
N GLY A 62 -18.14 -12.14 7.65
CA GLY A 62 -18.81 -12.39 6.39
C GLY A 62 -18.31 -13.62 5.67
N VAL A 63 -18.85 -13.84 4.48
CA VAL A 63 -18.36 -14.82 3.52
C VAL A 63 -17.60 -14.10 2.41
N ALA A 64 -16.55 -14.74 1.91
CA ALA A 64 -15.73 -14.22 0.83
C ALA A 64 -15.31 -15.36 -0.09
N ARG A 65 -14.82 -15.02 -1.28
CA ARG A 65 -14.05 -15.97 -2.10
C ARG A 65 -12.57 -15.69 -1.89
N ALA A 66 -11.77 -16.75 -1.87
CA ALA A 66 -10.33 -16.65 -1.82
C ALA A 66 -9.70 -17.31 -3.04
N THR A 67 -8.75 -16.62 -3.67
CA THR A 67 -7.78 -17.18 -4.61
C THR A 67 -6.39 -17.10 -3.99
N TRP A 68 -5.36 -17.48 -4.73
CA TRP A 68 -3.99 -17.20 -4.35
C TRP A 68 -3.11 -16.87 -5.55
N TYR A 69 -1.98 -16.21 -5.28
CA TYR A 69 -1.04 -15.79 -6.31
C TYR A 69 0.42 -15.97 -5.87
N GLY A 70 1.32 -15.90 -6.85
CA GLY A 70 2.76 -16.03 -6.65
C GLY A 70 3.24 -17.46 -6.46
N ALA A 71 4.34 -17.62 -5.73
CA ALA A 71 4.91 -18.94 -5.47
C ALA A 71 4.08 -19.72 -4.42
N PRO A 72 3.97 -21.06 -4.53
CA PRO A 72 3.16 -21.88 -3.61
C PRO A 72 3.50 -21.72 -2.12
N ASN A 73 4.77 -21.45 -1.80
CA ASN A 73 5.22 -21.20 -0.42
C ASN A 73 5.83 -19.77 -0.29
N GLY A 74 5.38 -18.85 -1.14
CA GLY A 74 5.78 -17.44 -1.11
C GLY A 74 4.79 -16.56 -0.35
N ALA A 75 5.05 -15.26 -0.36
CA ALA A 75 4.24 -14.23 0.31
C ALA A 75 3.32 -13.45 -0.64
N GLY A 76 3.05 -13.99 -1.83
CA GLY A 76 2.33 -13.30 -2.90
C GLY A 76 3.32 -12.78 -3.95
N PRO A 77 3.69 -11.50 -3.94
CA PRO A 77 4.49 -10.92 -5.01
C PRO A 77 5.95 -11.41 -4.95
N TYR A 78 6.60 -11.48 -6.12
CA TYR A 78 7.97 -11.97 -6.26
C TYR A 78 9.00 -11.11 -5.50
N ASP A 79 8.76 -9.80 -5.41
CA ASP A 79 9.61 -8.86 -4.67
C ASP A 79 9.36 -8.87 -3.15
N ASN A 80 8.39 -9.65 -2.66
CA ASN A 80 7.92 -9.64 -1.27
C ASN A 80 7.50 -8.23 -0.80
N GLY A 81 6.92 -7.45 -1.71
CA GLY A 81 6.34 -6.14 -1.46
C GLY A 81 4.80 -6.17 -1.45
N GLY A 82 4.22 -5.13 -2.05
CA GLY A 82 2.77 -4.97 -2.26
C GLY A 82 2.38 -3.50 -2.35
N ALA A 83 1.14 -3.24 -2.77
CA ALA A 83 0.58 -1.89 -2.89
C ALA A 83 0.56 -1.11 -1.57
N CYS A 84 0.66 -1.76 -0.41
CA CYS A 84 0.77 -1.05 0.87
C CYS A 84 2.10 -0.35 1.10
N GLY A 85 3.12 -0.64 0.28
CA GLY A 85 4.48 -0.13 0.46
C GLY A 85 5.35 -0.98 1.38
N PHE A 86 4.76 -1.90 2.16
CA PHE A 86 5.48 -2.85 3.00
C PHE A 86 6.44 -3.70 2.18
N LYS A 87 7.62 -3.97 2.75
CA LYS A 87 8.66 -4.81 2.15
C LYS A 87 8.97 -5.99 3.05
N ASN A 88 9.59 -7.02 2.48
CA ASN A 88 9.96 -8.24 3.19
C ASN A 88 8.76 -8.94 3.85
N VAL A 89 7.59 -8.94 3.20
CA VAL A 89 6.37 -9.53 3.77
C VAL A 89 6.44 -11.06 3.96
N ASN A 90 7.49 -11.69 3.42
CA ASN A 90 7.85 -13.08 3.68
C ASN A 90 8.51 -13.32 5.05
N ARG A 91 8.95 -12.27 5.74
CA ARG A 91 9.65 -12.35 7.03
C ARG A 91 8.73 -11.91 8.17
N TYR A 92 9.19 -12.13 9.40
CA TYR A 92 8.52 -11.58 10.58
C TYR A 92 8.32 -10.05 10.42
N PRO A 93 7.13 -9.51 10.77
CA PRO A 93 6.03 -10.19 11.44
C PRO A 93 4.98 -10.84 10.53
N PHE A 94 4.97 -10.50 9.23
CA PHE A 94 3.94 -10.99 8.31
C PHE A 94 4.08 -12.49 8.02
N MET A 95 5.31 -13.01 8.00
CA MET A 95 5.62 -14.44 7.83
C MET A 95 4.90 -15.09 6.63
N ALA A 96 4.80 -14.34 5.52
CA ALA A 96 4.05 -14.73 4.33
C ALA A 96 2.53 -14.97 4.56
N MET A 97 1.98 -14.64 5.73
CA MET A 97 0.54 -14.68 6.01
C MET A 97 -0.14 -13.40 5.52
N THR A 98 -0.06 -13.18 4.21
CA THR A 98 -0.50 -11.96 3.52
C THR A 98 -1.65 -12.21 2.55
N SER A 99 -2.34 -11.13 2.20
CA SER A 99 -3.40 -11.13 1.19
C SER A 99 -3.44 -9.80 0.46
N CYS A 100 -3.81 -9.85 -0.82
CA CYS A 100 -4.49 -8.73 -1.45
C CYS A 100 -5.94 -8.65 -0.95
N GLY A 101 -6.50 -7.44 -0.94
CA GLY A 101 -7.93 -7.22 -0.76
C GLY A 101 -8.56 -6.49 -1.95
N ASN A 102 -9.82 -6.78 -2.24
CA ASN A 102 -10.63 -5.93 -3.11
C ASN A 102 -11.05 -4.63 -2.40
N GLN A 103 -11.77 -3.73 -3.09
CA GLN A 103 -12.12 -2.39 -2.60
C GLN A 103 -12.59 -2.34 -1.13
N PRO A 104 -13.52 -3.21 -0.66
CA PRO A 104 -14.01 -3.15 0.71
C PRO A 104 -12.96 -3.50 1.78
N LEU A 105 -11.90 -4.21 1.38
CA LEU A 105 -10.81 -4.69 2.25
C LEU A 105 -9.61 -3.75 2.20
N PHE A 106 -9.13 -3.39 1.01
CA PHE A 106 -7.94 -2.54 0.83
C PHE A 106 -8.24 -1.04 0.96
N LYS A 107 -9.47 -0.61 0.68
CA LYS A 107 -9.97 0.77 0.92
C LYS A 107 -9.04 1.87 0.38
N ASP A 108 -8.55 1.69 -0.86
CA ASP A 108 -7.59 2.59 -1.51
C ASP A 108 -6.29 2.83 -0.73
N GLY A 109 -5.90 1.89 0.14
CA GLY A 109 -4.72 1.96 0.99
C GLY A 109 -5.04 2.07 2.48
N LYS A 110 -6.24 2.54 2.84
CA LYS A 110 -6.67 2.64 4.25
C LYS A 110 -6.93 1.29 4.91
N GLY A 111 -6.96 0.20 4.13
CA GLY A 111 -7.00 -1.17 4.65
C GLY A 111 -5.62 -1.78 4.85
N CYS A 112 -4.54 -1.08 4.49
CA CYS A 112 -3.19 -1.59 4.66
C CYS A 112 -2.87 -1.85 6.14
N GLY A 113 -2.37 -3.05 6.41
CA GLY A 113 -2.08 -3.52 7.76
C GLY A 113 -3.27 -4.12 8.48
N ALA A 114 -4.50 -4.03 7.95
CA ALA A 114 -5.68 -4.63 8.58
C ALA A 114 -5.58 -6.17 8.65
N CYS A 115 -5.97 -6.74 9.80
CA CYS A 115 -5.91 -8.18 10.06
C CYS A 115 -7.27 -8.86 9.95
N TYR A 116 -7.27 -10.06 9.40
CA TYR A 116 -8.45 -10.87 9.20
C TYR A 116 -8.20 -12.29 9.68
N LYS A 117 -9.12 -12.83 10.49
CA LYS A 117 -9.23 -14.28 10.68
C LYS A 117 -10.01 -14.86 9.52
N ILE A 118 -9.44 -15.83 8.82
CA ILE A 118 -10.03 -16.53 7.69
C ILE A 118 -10.14 -18.02 7.95
N LYS A 119 -11.16 -18.66 7.40
CA LYS A 119 -11.41 -20.11 7.56
C LYS A 119 -12.11 -20.65 6.33
N CYS A 120 -11.75 -21.87 5.92
CA CYS A 120 -12.50 -22.63 4.92
C CYS A 120 -13.07 -23.93 5.51
N THR A 121 -14.20 -24.38 4.99
CA THR A 121 -14.88 -25.61 5.45
C THR A 121 -15.44 -26.47 4.32
N LYS A 122 -15.74 -25.90 3.16
CA LYS A 122 -16.46 -26.60 2.08
C LYS A 122 -15.58 -27.58 1.29
N HIS A 123 -14.32 -27.24 1.02
CA HIS A 123 -13.42 -28.13 0.27
C HIS A 123 -12.92 -29.29 1.15
N LYS A 124 -12.80 -30.51 0.62
CA LYS A 124 -12.38 -31.72 1.37
C LYS A 124 -11.04 -31.55 2.11
N ALA A 125 -10.13 -30.75 1.55
CA ALA A 125 -8.82 -30.45 2.12
C ALA A 125 -8.86 -29.38 3.21
N CYS A 126 -9.95 -28.64 3.39
CA CYS A 126 -10.06 -27.62 4.44
C CYS A 126 -9.89 -28.21 5.84
N SER A 127 -9.06 -27.55 6.65
CA SER A 127 -8.86 -27.94 8.05
C SER A 127 -10.01 -27.52 8.96
N GLY A 128 -10.78 -26.50 8.58
CA GLY A 128 -11.76 -25.85 9.46
C GLY A 128 -11.14 -24.97 10.55
N ARG A 129 -9.81 -24.84 10.59
CA ARG A 129 -9.08 -23.93 11.50
C ARG A 129 -9.14 -22.50 10.98
N GLN A 130 -9.01 -21.55 11.90
CA GLN A 130 -8.85 -20.14 11.56
C GLN A 130 -7.37 -19.81 11.45
N GLU A 131 -7.02 -19.05 10.43
CA GLU A 131 -5.68 -18.48 10.22
C GLU A 131 -5.81 -16.95 10.16
N THR A 132 -4.80 -16.23 10.62
CA THR A 132 -4.78 -14.77 10.53
C THR A 132 -3.96 -14.35 9.32
N VAL A 133 -4.49 -13.43 8.51
CA VAL A 133 -3.79 -12.79 7.39
C VAL A 133 -3.82 -11.28 7.51
N VAL A 134 -2.83 -10.62 6.91
CA VAL A 134 -2.73 -9.16 6.85
C VAL A 134 -2.89 -8.67 5.41
N ILE A 135 -3.65 -7.59 5.24
CA ILE A 135 -3.73 -6.90 3.94
C ILE A 135 -2.43 -6.14 3.70
N THR A 136 -1.66 -6.60 2.71
CA THR A 136 -0.38 -5.98 2.32
C THR A 136 -0.36 -5.53 0.86
N ASP A 137 -1.41 -5.86 0.10
CA ASP A 137 -1.51 -5.58 -1.32
C ASP A 137 -2.99 -5.43 -1.74
N MET A 138 -3.25 -5.18 -3.02
CA MET A 138 -4.61 -4.98 -3.56
C MET A 138 -4.91 -5.90 -4.75
N ASN A 139 -6.18 -6.25 -4.90
CA ASN A 139 -6.70 -6.88 -6.11
C ASN A 139 -8.16 -6.48 -6.28
N TYR A 140 -8.44 -5.54 -7.19
CA TYR A 140 -9.79 -5.01 -7.42
C TYR A 140 -10.59 -5.79 -8.47
N TYR A 141 -10.07 -6.94 -8.94
CA TYR A 141 -10.79 -7.76 -9.89
C TYR A 141 -12.10 -8.29 -9.27
N PRO A 142 -13.26 -8.12 -9.94
CA PRO A 142 -14.58 -8.34 -9.31
C PRO A 142 -14.97 -9.83 -9.26
N VAL A 143 -14.23 -10.64 -8.49
CA VAL A 143 -14.51 -12.08 -8.32
C VAL A 143 -15.73 -12.33 -7.43
N ALA A 144 -15.87 -11.54 -6.37
CA ALA A 144 -16.89 -11.67 -5.34
C ALA A 144 -17.04 -10.36 -4.56
N PRO A 145 -18.16 -10.15 -3.84
CA PRO A 145 -18.36 -8.95 -3.02
C PRO A 145 -17.20 -8.69 -2.05
N TYR A 146 -16.68 -9.75 -1.43
CA TYR A 146 -15.40 -9.76 -0.72
C TYR A 146 -14.48 -10.80 -1.35
N HIS A 147 -13.27 -10.36 -1.72
CA HIS A 147 -12.28 -11.21 -2.37
C HIS A 147 -10.91 -11.03 -1.72
N PHE A 148 -10.37 -12.15 -1.23
CA PHE A 148 -9.01 -12.25 -0.72
C PHE A 148 -8.15 -12.97 -1.75
N ASP A 149 -7.13 -12.30 -2.29
CA ASP A 149 -6.10 -12.98 -3.09
C ASP A 149 -4.94 -13.30 -2.16
N LEU A 150 -4.91 -14.51 -1.63
CA LEU A 150 -3.98 -14.91 -0.57
C LEU A 150 -2.58 -15.15 -1.16
N SER A 151 -1.55 -15.06 -0.31
CA SER A 151 -0.28 -15.70 -0.67
C SER A 151 -0.45 -17.22 -0.78
N GLY A 152 0.43 -17.88 -1.55
CA GLY A 152 0.46 -19.35 -1.59
C GLY A 152 0.62 -19.99 -0.20
N THR A 153 1.39 -19.35 0.69
CA THR A 153 1.56 -19.79 2.08
C THR A 153 0.26 -19.70 2.86
N ALA A 154 -0.40 -18.54 2.85
CA ALA A 154 -1.65 -18.30 3.58
C ALA A 154 -2.78 -19.21 3.08
N PHE A 155 -2.92 -19.37 1.76
CA PHE A 155 -3.92 -20.25 1.16
C PHE A 155 -3.69 -21.71 1.54
N GLY A 156 -2.45 -22.19 1.42
CA GLY A 156 -2.08 -23.56 1.79
C GLY A 156 -2.28 -23.85 3.28
N LYS A 157 -2.11 -22.84 4.15
CA LYS A 157 -2.28 -22.97 5.60
C LYS A 157 -3.70 -23.31 6.03
N LEU A 158 -4.71 -22.96 5.22
CA LEU A 158 -6.11 -23.33 5.46
C LEU A 158 -6.37 -24.84 5.33
N ALA A 159 -5.45 -25.60 4.73
CA ALA A 159 -5.61 -27.03 4.51
C ALA A 159 -5.31 -27.87 5.76
N LYS A 160 -5.83 -29.10 5.77
CA LYS A 160 -5.39 -30.16 6.68
C LYS A 160 -3.89 -30.42 6.47
N PRO A 161 -3.14 -30.85 7.51
CA PRO A 161 -1.73 -31.20 7.38
C PRO A 161 -1.47 -32.15 6.20
N GLY A 162 -0.50 -31.80 5.35
CA GLY A 162 -0.14 -32.58 4.16
C GLY A 162 -1.04 -32.41 2.93
N ARG A 163 -2.08 -31.57 3.00
CA ARG A 163 -3.03 -31.33 1.90
C ARG A 163 -2.98 -29.89 1.36
N ASN A 164 -1.91 -29.17 1.64
CA ASN A 164 -1.71 -27.78 1.24
C ASN A 164 -1.79 -27.62 -0.27
N ASP A 165 -1.08 -28.46 -1.02
CA ASP A 165 -1.09 -28.41 -2.49
C ASP A 165 -2.43 -28.82 -3.06
N GLU A 166 -3.10 -29.83 -2.48
CA GLU A 166 -4.45 -30.21 -2.91
C GLU A 166 -5.42 -29.03 -2.79
N LEU A 167 -5.35 -28.27 -1.69
CA LEU A 167 -6.17 -27.07 -1.54
C LEU A 167 -5.76 -26.01 -2.58
N ARG A 168 -4.46 -25.71 -2.73
CA ARG A 168 -3.97 -24.73 -3.71
C ARG A 168 -4.43 -25.03 -5.15
N HIS A 169 -4.47 -26.31 -5.54
CA HIS A 169 -4.97 -26.72 -6.87
C HIS A 169 -6.48 -26.52 -7.07
N ALA A 170 -7.25 -26.30 -6.00
CA ALA A 170 -8.65 -25.87 -6.16
C ALA A 170 -8.75 -24.47 -6.81
N GLY A 171 -7.69 -23.66 -6.72
CA GLY A 171 -7.57 -22.33 -7.32
C GLY A 171 -8.39 -21.26 -6.58
N ILE A 172 -9.70 -21.48 -6.48
CA ILE A 172 -10.65 -20.59 -5.81
C ILE A 172 -11.52 -21.38 -4.81
N ILE A 173 -11.68 -20.86 -3.60
CA ILE A 173 -12.49 -21.48 -2.54
C ILE A 173 -13.39 -20.46 -1.83
N ASP A 174 -14.49 -20.94 -1.27
CA ASP A 174 -15.30 -20.14 -0.35
C ASP A 174 -14.66 -20.15 1.03
N ILE A 175 -14.56 -18.96 1.63
CA ILE A 175 -14.07 -18.76 2.99
C ILE A 175 -15.07 -17.94 3.82
N GLN A 176 -14.93 -18.06 5.13
CA GLN A 176 -15.49 -17.14 6.11
C GLN A 176 -14.37 -16.24 6.60
N PHE A 177 -14.68 -14.97 6.88
CA PHE A 177 -13.73 -14.05 7.46
C PHE A 177 -14.35 -13.27 8.63
N THR A 178 -13.48 -12.78 9.50
CA THR A 178 -13.78 -11.77 10.51
C THR A 178 -12.62 -10.78 10.54
N ARG A 179 -12.91 -9.47 10.47
CA ARG A 179 -11.87 -8.46 10.71
C ARG A 179 -11.56 -8.40 12.20
N VAL A 180 -10.29 -8.53 12.56
CA VAL A 180 -9.83 -8.63 13.96
C VAL A 180 -8.73 -7.63 14.25
N PRO A 181 -8.51 -7.28 15.53
CA PRO A 181 -7.33 -6.53 15.91
C PRO A 181 -6.04 -7.25 15.50
N CYS A 182 -5.07 -6.49 15.01
CA CYS A 182 -3.70 -6.91 14.75
C CYS A 182 -2.88 -6.96 16.02
N GLU A 183 -1.99 -7.95 16.08
CA GLU A 183 -0.99 -8.09 17.13
C GLU A 183 0.37 -8.40 16.51
N PHE A 184 1.34 -7.52 16.74
CA PHE A 184 2.72 -7.67 16.31
C PHE A 184 3.65 -7.79 17.55
N PRO A 185 3.83 -8.99 18.13
CA PRO A 185 4.45 -9.16 19.44
C PRO A 185 5.91 -8.70 19.48
N GLY A 186 6.24 -7.72 20.32
CA GLY A 186 7.59 -7.17 20.44
C GLY A 186 7.90 -6.01 19.48
N LEU A 187 7.01 -5.73 18.53
CA LEU A 187 7.07 -4.54 17.69
C LEU A 187 6.31 -3.37 18.30
N LYS A 188 6.75 -2.19 17.87
CA LYS A 188 6.10 -0.91 18.09
C LYS A 188 5.84 -0.31 16.71
N VAL A 189 4.97 0.68 16.64
CA VAL A 189 4.72 1.38 15.39
C VAL A 189 6.04 1.92 14.84
N GLY A 190 6.29 1.66 13.56
CA GLY A 190 7.46 2.08 12.83
C GLY A 190 7.14 3.13 11.79
N PHE A 191 8.13 3.94 11.44
CA PHE A 191 8.02 4.95 10.40
C PHE A 191 9.19 4.82 9.44
N HIS A 192 8.93 4.39 8.21
CA HIS A 192 9.93 4.38 7.15
C HIS A 192 9.85 5.68 6.37
N VAL A 193 10.93 6.45 6.34
CA VAL A 193 11.05 7.64 5.50
C VAL A 193 11.43 7.19 4.10
N GLU A 194 10.56 7.45 3.12
CA GLU A 194 10.72 7.00 1.74
C GLU A 194 11.93 7.65 1.05
N GLU A 195 12.50 6.96 0.06
CA GLU A 195 13.72 7.36 -0.66
C GLU A 195 13.64 8.76 -1.30
N GLY A 196 12.47 9.15 -1.83
CA GLY A 196 12.27 10.46 -2.46
C GLY A 196 12.22 11.65 -1.48
N SER A 197 12.23 11.39 -0.17
CA SER A 197 12.15 12.44 0.86
C SER A 197 13.37 13.36 0.85
N ASN A 198 13.16 14.64 1.11
CA ASN A 198 14.18 15.67 1.14
C ASN A 198 13.76 16.85 2.06
N ALA A 199 14.49 17.95 2.03
CA ALA A 199 14.25 19.07 2.95
C ALA A 199 12.88 19.76 2.79
N VAL A 200 12.19 19.60 1.64
CA VAL A 200 10.90 20.26 1.37
C VAL A 200 9.77 19.26 1.03
N TYR A 201 10.10 17.98 0.90
CA TYR A 201 9.15 16.90 0.63
C TYR A 201 9.41 15.76 1.60
N MET A 202 8.39 15.29 2.31
CA MET A 202 8.53 14.18 3.27
C MET A 202 7.46 13.14 2.96
N ALA A 203 7.86 11.91 2.68
CA ALA A 203 6.97 10.76 2.52
C ALA A 203 7.31 9.69 3.56
N ILE A 204 6.29 9.20 4.26
CA ILE A 204 6.43 8.31 5.41
C ILE A 204 5.46 7.15 5.26
N LEU A 205 6.02 5.94 5.19
CA LEU A 205 5.28 4.70 5.36
C LEU A 205 5.15 4.39 6.85
N VAL A 206 3.93 4.08 7.30
CA VAL A 206 3.65 3.65 8.68
C VAL A 206 3.46 2.14 8.71
N GLU A 207 4.12 1.47 9.65
CA GLU A 207 4.11 0.02 9.77
C GLU A 207 3.87 -0.47 11.22
N TYR A 208 3.34 -1.69 11.33
CA TYR A 208 3.24 -2.49 12.56
C TYR A 208 2.30 -1.92 13.63
N GLU A 209 1.19 -1.33 13.20
CA GLU A 209 0.10 -0.87 14.03
C GLU A 209 -0.69 -2.07 14.58
N ASN A 210 -0.72 -2.22 15.90
CA ASN A 210 -1.67 -3.13 16.55
C ASN A 210 -3.08 -2.52 16.55
N GLY A 211 -4.05 -3.27 17.06
CA GLY A 211 -5.44 -2.80 17.11
C GLY A 211 -6.04 -2.88 15.72
N ASP A 212 -6.67 -1.82 15.24
CA ASP A 212 -7.38 -1.83 13.94
C ASP A 212 -6.49 -2.20 12.74
N GLY A 213 -5.16 -2.06 12.89
CA GLY A 213 -4.16 -2.41 11.89
C GLY A 213 -3.99 -1.36 10.79
N ASP A 214 -4.81 -0.32 10.78
CA ASP A 214 -4.82 0.71 9.75
C ASP A 214 -4.53 2.12 10.29
N VAL A 215 -4.20 3.00 9.34
CA VAL A 215 -4.03 4.43 9.57
C VAL A 215 -4.91 5.19 8.57
N VAL A 216 -5.70 6.13 9.08
CA VAL A 216 -6.59 6.99 8.27
C VAL A 216 -6.18 8.46 8.32
N GLN A 217 -5.19 8.80 9.14
CA GLN A 217 -4.58 10.13 9.18
C GLN A 217 -3.17 10.08 9.80
N VAL A 218 -2.25 10.83 9.20
CA VAL A 218 -0.95 11.17 9.79
C VAL A 218 -0.78 12.69 9.82
N ASP A 219 -0.29 13.21 10.95
CA ASP A 219 0.15 14.60 11.09
C ASP A 219 1.64 14.64 11.49
N LEU A 220 2.36 15.64 10.99
CA LEU A 220 3.76 15.89 11.30
C LEU A 220 3.92 17.20 12.08
N MET A 221 4.76 17.18 13.11
CA MET A 221 5.13 18.36 13.89
C MET A 221 6.65 18.56 13.87
N GLU A 222 7.06 19.78 13.48
CA GLU A 222 8.44 20.25 13.46
C GLU A 222 8.86 20.84 14.81
N SER A 223 10.13 20.66 15.21
CA SER A 223 10.63 21.13 16.50
C SER A 223 10.77 22.65 16.62
N GLY A 224 11.01 23.34 15.51
CA GLY A 224 11.37 24.77 15.46
C GLY A 224 10.22 25.75 15.27
N ARG A 225 8.97 25.26 15.12
CA ARG A 225 7.79 26.08 14.83
C ARG A 225 6.81 26.23 16.00
N GLY A 226 7.27 25.94 17.21
CA GLY A 226 6.50 26.22 18.43
C GLY A 226 6.42 27.72 18.73
N ARG A 227 5.37 28.15 19.43
CA ARG A 227 5.32 29.49 20.05
C ARG A 227 6.51 29.63 21.01
N ARG A 228 7.24 30.75 20.95
CA ARG A 228 8.19 31.14 22.01
C ARG A 228 7.43 31.12 23.34
N GLY A 229 7.78 30.19 24.24
CA GLY A 229 7.20 30.10 25.59
C GLY A 229 6.29 28.90 25.89
N GLY A 230 6.08 27.95 24.98
CA GLY A 230 5.32 26.74 25.30
C GLY A 230 5.68 25.57 24.39
N GLY A 231 6.12 24.45 24.98
CA GLY A 231 6.57 23.26 24.25
C GLY A 231 5.47 22.60 23.41
N GLY A 232 5.37 22.98 22.14
CA GLY A 232 4.54 22.31 21.14
C GLY A 232 4.59 23.02 19.80
N GLY A 233 5.15 22.37 18.78
CA GLY A 233 5.03 22.81 17.39
C GLY A 233 3.61 22.66 16.87
N ARG A 234 3.31 23.24 15.70
CA ARG A 234 2.01 23.06 15.03
C ARG A 234 1.97 21.70 14.32
N TRP A 235 0.90 20.93 14.54
CA TRP A 235 0.61 19.73 13.74
C TRP A 235 0.18 20.13 12.33
N THR A 236 0.86 19.58 11.33
CA THR A 236 0.52 19.75 9.92
C THR A 236 0.03 18.41 9.38
N ARG A 237 -1.19 18.38 8.86
CA ARG A 237 -1.79 17.17 8.28
C ARG A 237 -1.01 16.74 7.04
N MET A 238 -0.62 15.47 6.98
CA MET A 238 -0.05 14.85 5.80
C MET A 238 -1.17 14.35 4.87
N ARG A 239 -0.87 14.30 3.58
CA ARG A 239 -1.77 13.80 2.54
C ARG A 239 -1.51 12.32 2.33
N GLU A 240 -2.56 11.56 2.10
CA GLU A 240 -2.45 10.18 1.61
C GLU A 240 -1.78 10.21 0.23
N SER A 241 -0.82 9.31 0.01
CA SER A 241 -0.15 9.13 -1.27
C SER A 241 -0.66 7.87 -1.94
N TRP A 242 -0.20 6.71 -1.47
CA TRP A 242 -0.59 5.39 -1.95
C TRP A 242 -0.32 4.36 -0.86
N GLY A 243 -1.21 3.38 -0.68
CA GLY A 243 -1.04 2.37 0.37
C GLY A 243 -1.00 3.00 1.77
N SER A 244 0.01 2.63 2.57
CA SER A 244 0.26 3.23 3.90
C SER A 244 1.28 4.40 3.85
N ILE A 245 1.51 5.00 2.68
CA ILE A 245 2.45 6.12 2.49
C ILE A 245 1.75 7.47 2.59
N TRP A 246 2.24 8.33 3.48
CA TRP A 246 1.73 9.67 3.76
C TRP A 246 2.77 10.72 3.40
N ARG A 247 2.37 11.75 2.66
CA ARG A 247 3.27 12.78 2.14
C ARG A 247 2.95 14.19 2.61
N LEU A 248 3.98 15.02 2.74
CA LEU A 248 3.89 16.45 3.02
C LEU A 248 4.79 17.22 2.04
N ASP A 249 4.16 18.04 1.22
CA ASP A 249 4.84 19.03 0.37
C ASP A 249 4.91 20.36 1.13
N SER A 250 6.12 20.87 1.38
CA SER A 250 6.35 22.06 2.18
C SER A 250 6.85 23.22 1.32
N ASN A 251 6.37 24.43 1.61
CA ASN A 251 6.88 25.67 1.00
C ASN A 251 8.16 26.21 1.67
N HIS A 252 8.75 25.45 2.59
CA HIS A 252 9.95 25.81 3.33
C HIS A 252 10.72 24.55 3.73
N ARG A 253 11.98 24.70 4.13
CA ARG A 253 12.78 23.58 4.63
C ARG A 253 12.26 23.08 5.97
N LEU A 254 11.82 21.83 6.02
CA LEU A 254 11.30 21.16 7.20
C LEU A 254 12.37 21.07 8.31
N GLN A 255 11.96 21.33 9.55
CA GLN A 255 12.83 21.44 10.71
C GLN A 255 12.68 20.25 11.68
N ALA A 256 13.59 19.29 11.54
CA ALA A 256 13.70 18.14 12.42
C ALA A 256 14.18 18.50 13.86
N PRO A 257 13.99 17.66 14.89
CA PRO A 257 13.31 16.36 14.84
C PRO A 257 11.82 16.51 14.55
N PHE A 258 11.24 15.47 13.94
CA PHE A 258 9.81 15.40 13.65
C PHE A 258 9.10 14.48 14.64
N SER A 259 7.96 14.95 15.15
CA SER A 259 6.99 14.11 15.84
C SER A 259 5.88 13.73 14.87
N LEU A 260 5.36 12.51 15.00
CA LEU A 260 4.25 12.03 14.19
C LEU A 260 3.05 11.73 15.08
N ARG A 261 1.87 12.09 14.59
CA ARG A 261 0.59 11.75 15.20
C ARG A 261 -0.22 10.97 14.20
N ILE A 262 -0.61 9.76 14.56
CA ILE A 262 -1.38 8.86 13.69
C ILE A 262 -2.75 8.58 14.29
N ARG A 263 -3.77 8.40 13.45
CA ARG A 263 -5.12 8.01 13.85
C ARG A 263 -5.57 6.78 13.06
N ASN A 264 -6.15 5.81 13.76
CA ASN A 264 -6.73 4.61 13.15
C ASN A 264 -8.22 4.80 12.84
N GLU A 265 -8.84 3.83 12.17
CA GLU A 265 -10.25 3.92 11.76
C GLU A 265 -11.23 4.08 12.93
N SER A 266 -10.96 3.49 14.09
CA SER A 266 -11.77 3.69 15.31
C SER A 266 -11.58 5.06 15.97
N GLY A 267 -10.74 5.93 15.40
CA GLY A 267 -10.51 7.29 15.89
C GLY A 267 -9.47 7.41 17.00
N LYS A 268 -8.86 6.30 17.46
CA LYS A 268 -7.78 6.32 18.45
C LYS A 268 -6.54 6.98 17.85
N THR A 269 -5.92 7.85 18.62
CA THR A 269 -4.76 8.63 18.18
C THR A 269 -3.51 8.26 18.99
N LEU A 270 -2.37 8.07 18.32
CA LEU A 270 -1.06 7.89 18.94
C LEU A 270 -0.12 9.03 18.55
N VAL A 271 0.81 9.37 19.45
CA VAL A 271 1.83 10.40 19.20
C VAL A 271 3.22 9.82 19.45
N ALA A 272 4.01 9.70 18.39
CA ALA A 272 5.42 9.36 18.45
C ALA A 272 6.26 10.66 18.45
N ARG A 273 6.72 11.08 19.63
CA ARG A 273 7.45 12.35 19.80
C ARG A 273 8.89 12.22 19.32
N ASN A 274 9.34 13.19 18.53
CA ASN A 274 10.71 13.31 18.01
C ASN A 274 11.26 11.99 17.42
N VAL A 275 10.38 11.20 16.79
CA VAL A 275 10.71 9.84 16.33
C VAL A 275 11.64 9.85 15.12
N ILE A 276 11.56 10.88 14.28
CA ILE A 276 12.52 11.10 13.20
C ILE A 276 13.52 12.19 13.67
N PRO A 277 14.81 11.86 13.85
CA PRO A 277 15.80 12.74 14.47
C PRO A 277 16.32 13.83 13.52
N LYS A 278 17.15 14.76 14.02
CA LYS A 278 17.73 15.85 13.19
C LYS A 278 18.56 15.37 12.01
N ASN A 279 19.28 14.28 12.20
CA ASN A 279 20.19 13.66 11.22
C ASN A 279 19.50 12.55 10.40
N TRP A 280 18.18 12.63 10.24
CA TRP A 280 17.42 11.68 9.45
C TRP A 280 17.95 11.60 8.01
N ARG A 281 17.76 10.44 7.40
CA ARG A 281 18.06 10.12 6.02
C ARG A 281 16.84 9.51 5.35
N PRO A 282 16.66 9.71 4.03
CA PRO A 282 15.70 8.95 3.23
C PRO A 282 16.00 7.44 3.24
N ASN A 283 15.03 6.65 2.82
CA ASN A 283 15.07 5.19 2.81
C ASN A 283 15.55 4.60 4.16
N THR A 284 14.98 5.10 5.25
CA THR A 284 15.42 4.72 6.60
C THR A 284 14.22 4.48 7.50
N PHE A 285 14.25 3.37 8.24
CA PHE A 285 13.25 3.00 9.22
C PHE A 285 13.57 3.56 10.61
N TYR A 286 12.62 4.29 11.20
CA TYR A 286 12.69 4.84 12.56
C TYR A 286 11.66 4.16 13.44
N ARG A 287 12.16 3.43 14.45
CA ARG A 287 11.32 2.74 15.42
C ARG A 287 10.80 3.72 16.48
N SER A 288 9.51 3.66 16.78
CA SER A 288 8.92 4.36 17.92
C SER A 288 8.90 3.50 19.19
N ILE A 289 8.42 4.08 20.29
CA ILE A 289 8.15 3.36 21.55
C ILE A 289 6.64 3.23 21.83
N VAL A 290 5.79 3.67 20.89
CA VAL A 290 4.33 3.71 21.06
C VAL A 290 3.65 2.55 20.33
N GLN A 291 2.49 2.13 20.83
CA GLN A 291 1.65 1.12 20.22
C GLN A 291 0.20 1.32 20.66
N TYR A 292 -0.76 0.91 19.83
CA TYR A 292 -2.16 0.87 20.18
C TYR A 292 -2.41 -0.23 21.23
N SER A 293 -3.22 0.10 22.23
CA SER A 293 -3.72 -0.81 23.27
C SER A 293 -5.19 -1.15 23.04
#